data_AF-A0A7Y5G927-F1
#
_entry.id   AF-A0A7Y5G927-F1
#
_cell.length_a   1.000
_cell.length_b   1.000
_cell.length_c   1.000
_cell.angle_alpha   90.00
_cell.angle_beta   90.00
_cell.angle_gamma   90.00
#
_symmetry.space_group_name_H-M   'P 1'
#
loop_
_entity.id
_entity.type
_entity.pdbx_description
1 polymer ?
#
loop_
_entity_poly.entity_id
_entity_poly.type
_entity_poly.pdbx_seq_one_letter_code
_entity_poly.pdbx_strand_id
1 'polypeptide(L)'
;MPDKIFYKIENGERLTFEDGLELYRCKELPVLSFMADYMRRKKKKDNVVTYIIDRNINYTNVCVDKCSFCAFYRPVGSDEGYVLPYEEIDRKIEELINLEGIQILMQGGLNPKLKIGYYEDLFRHLKSKFPQIWLHVLSAPEIDYIAKVSDLSVEETLIRLKTAGLDSVPGAGAEILVDRVRTAISRGKCDTDKWLNVHATCHKLGITTTATMMYGHVETLEERIEHLLKIRDLQDASLSKYGKGFTAFIPWNFQPDNVPLGTREN
;
A
#
# COMPACT_ATOMS: atom_id res chain seq x y z
N MET A 1 27.57 2.30 17.68
CA MET A 1 27.75 0.85 17.93
C MET A 1 26.36 0.27 18.14
N PRO A 2 25.96 -0.75 17.35
CA PRO A 2 24.66 -1.41 17.46
C PRO A 2 24.25 -1.78 18.89
N ASP A 3 25.22 -2.02 19.79
CA ASP A 3 25.01 -2.35 21.21
C ASP A 3 24.14 -1.34 21.98
N LYS A 4 24.33 -0.03 21.77
CA LYS A 4 23.50 1.00 22.43
C LYS A 4 22.05 0.96 21.93
N ILE A 5 21.88 0.70 20.64
CA ILE A 5 20.57 0.56 20.01
C ILE A 5 19.91 -0.75 20.47
N PHE A 6 20.70 -1.82 20.61
CA PHE A 6 20.20 -3.09 21.13
C PHE A 6 19.74 -2.98 22.58
N TYR A 7 20.47 -2.25 23.43
CA TYR A 7 20.02 -1.97 24.80
C TYR A 7 18.63 -1.31 24.85
N LYS A 8 18.39 -0.31 23.99
CA LYS A 8 17.06 0.31 23.82
C LYS A 8 16.01 -0.74 23.42
N ILE A 9 16.32 -1.59 22.44
CA ILE A 9 15.45 -2.67 21.94
C ILE A 9 15.06 -3.64 23.07
N GLU A 10 16.04 -4.06 23.88
CA GLU A 10 15.82 -4.98 25.01
C GLU A 10 14.87 -4.37 26.05
N ASN A 11 15.08 -3.10 26.38
CA ASN A 11 14.24 -2.35 27.32
C ASN A 11 12.88 -1.92 26.75
N GLY A 12 12.61 -2.20 25.47
CA GLY A 12 11.36 -1.82 24.81
C GLY A 12 11.26 -0.32 24.52
N GLU A 13 12.39 0.38 24.52
CA GLU A 13 12.47 1.79 24.14
C GLU A 13 12.28 1.93 22.63
N ARG A 14 11.65 3.04 22.23
CA ARG A 14 11.38 3.34 20.83
C ARG A 14 12.61 3.96 20.18
N LEU A 15 12.98 3.43 19.02
CA LEU A 15 14.11 3.94 18.24
C LEU A 15 13.82 5.32 17.62
N THR A 16 14.81 6.20 17.65
CA THR A 16 14.76 7.55 17.07
C THR A 16 15.10 7.55 15.58
N PHE A 17 15.04 8.73 14.96
CA PHE A 17 15.50 8.93 13.58
C PHE A 17 16.98 8.54 13.43
N GLU A 18 17.82 9.01 14.35
CA GLU A 18 19.28 8.79 14.37
C GLU A 18 19.61 7.30 14.56
N ASP A 19 18.88 6.62 15.46
CA ASP A 19 19.03 5.17 15.65
C ASP A 19 18.74 4.43 14.33
N GLY A 20 17.67 4.80 13.63
CA GLY A 20 17.30 4.22 12.34
C GLY A 20 18.38 4.45 11.28
N LEU A 21 18.91 5.67 11.20
CA LEU A 21 19.95 6.02 10.23
C LEU A 21 21.27 5.28 10.52
N GLU A 22 21.64 5.13 11.79
CA GLU A 22 22.79 4.31 12.19
C GLU A 22 22.60 2.85 11.77
N LEU A 23 21.40 2.29 11.95
CA LEU A 23 21.08 0.92 11.52
C LEU A 23 21.17 0.76 9.99
N TYR A 24 20.68 1.70 9.19
CA TYR A 24 20.81 1.64 7.73
C TYR A 24 22.26 1.72 7.24
N ARG A 25 23.14 2.38 8.01
CA ARG A 25 24.57 2.49 7.70
C ARG A 25 25.39 1.30 8.22
N CYS A 26 24.80 0.43 9.03
CA CYS A 26 25.44 -0.76 9.53
C CYS A 26 25.71 -1.75 8.38
N LYS A 27 26.98 -2.14 8.21
CA LYS A 27 27.41 -3.08 7.16
C LYS A 27 27.40 -4.54 7.64
N GLU A 28 27.20 -4.77 8.93
CA GLU A 28 27.21 -6.09 9.54
C GLU A 28 25.80 -6.69 9.52
N LEU A 29 25.43 -7.29 8.39
CA LEU A 29 24.13 -7.94 8.23
C LEU A 29 23.80 -8.94 9.36
N PRO A 30 24.74 -9.79 9.85
CA PRO A 30 24.44 -10.70 10.96
C PRO A 30 23.94 -9.99 12.23
N VAL A 31 24.49 -8.81 12.54
CA VAL A 31 24.08 -8.01 13.69
C VAL A 31 22.65 -7.49 13.50
N LEU A 32 22.36 -6.93 12.32
CA LEU A 32 21.01 -6.46 11.99
C LEU A 32 19.98 -7.60 12.01
N SER A 33 20.32 -8.75 11.44
CA SER A 33 19.46 -9.93 11.41
C SER A 33 19.16 -10.44 12.82
N PHE A 34 20.16 -10.47 13.71
CA PHE A 34 19.96 -10.85 15.10
C PHE A 34 19.00 -9.91 15.83
N MET A 35 19.19 -8.59 15.72
CA MET A 35 18.33 -7.58 16.36
C MET A 35 16.88 -7.65 15.84
N ALA A 36 16.71 -7.81 14.52
CA ALA A 36 15.40 -7.94 13.90
C ALA A 36 14.67 -9.22 14.34
N ASP A 37 15.36 -10.36 14.35
CA ASP A 37 14.79 -11.64 14.77
C ASP A 37 14.51 -11.69 16.28
N TYR A 38 15.33 -11.04 17.11
CA TYR A 38 15.02 -10.80 18.52
C TYR A 38 13.66 -10.10 18.68
N MET A 39 13.45 -8.99 17.96
CA MET A 39 12.17 -8.25 18.03
C MET A 39 11.00 -9.03 17.47
N ARG A 40 11.20 -9.81 16.40
CA ARG A 40 10.18 -10.69 15.85
C ARG A 40 9.76 -11.75 16.87
N ARG A 41 10.70 -12.45 17.52
CA ARG A 41 10.41 -13.42 18.60
C ARG A 41 9.68 -12.78 19.79
N LYS A 42 10.11 -11.58 20.20
CA LYS A 42 9.45 -10.84 21.29
C LYS A 42 7.99 -10.51 20.97
N LYS A 43 7.68 -10.21 19.70
CA LYS A 43 6.32 -9.91 19.22
C LYS A 43 5.49 -11.16 18.85
N LYS A 44 6.12 -12.25 18.44
CA LYS A 44 5.48 -13.49 17.96
C LYS A 44 6.01 -14.70 18.74
N LYS A 45 5.42 -14.92 19.92
CA LYS A 45 5.92 -15.84 20.95
C LYS A 45 5.94 -17.32 20.54
N ASP A 46 5.11 -17.71 19.57
CA ASP A 46 4.92 -19.09 19.10
C ASP A 46 5.74 -19.41 17.84
N ASN A 47 6.53 -18.46 17.34
CA ASN A 47 7.27 -18.59 16.09
C ASN A 47 6.39 -18.94 14.87
N VAL A 48 5.09 -18.66 14.93
CA VAL A 48 4.15 -18.95 13.84
C VAL A 48 4.36 -17.96 12.69
N VAL A 49 4.55 -18.52 11.50
CA VAL A 49 4.57 -17.76 10.24
C VAL A 49 3.20 -17.95 9.58
N THR A 50 2.51 -16.84 9.32
CA THR A 50 1.21 -16.84 8.65
C THR A 50 1.38 -16.54 7.17
N TYR A 51 0.51 -17.14 6.35
CA TYR A 51 0.39 -16.81 4.92
C TYR A 51 -1.08 -16.81 4.53
N ILE A 52 -1.37 -16.24 3.36
CA ILE A 52 -2.66 -16.34 2.69
C ILE A 52 -2.41 -16.70 1.23
N ILE A 53 -3.41 -17.29 0.58
CA ILE A 53 -3.43 -17.45 -0.87
C ILE A 53 -4.28 -16.30 -1.42
N ASP A 54 -3.63 -15.39 -2.14
CA ASP A 54 -4.25 -14.21 -2.75
C ASP A 54 -4.12 -14.20 -4.28
N ARG A 55 -5.02 -13.44 -4.94
CA ARG A 55 -4.91 -13.12 -6.37
C ARG A 55 -4.74 -11.63 -6.57
N ASN A 56 -3.68 -11.25 -7.27
CA ASN A 56 -3.56 -9.91 -7.85
C ASN A 56 -4.49 -9.76 -9.06
N ILE A 57 -5.32 -8.72 -9.08
CA ILE A 57 -6.20 -8.38 -10.21
C ILE A 57 -6.02 -6.91 -10.57
N ASN A 58 -5.55 -6.65 -11.79
CA ASN A 58 -5.48 -5.29 -12.31
C ASN A 58 -6.66 -4.98 -13.22
N TYR A 59 -7.72 -4.39 -12.66
CA TYR A 59 -9.01 -4.19 -13.34
C TYR A 59 -8.96 -3.11 -14.44
N THR A 60 -8.00 -2.19 -14.42
CA THR A 60 -7.75 -1.24 -15.50
C THR A 60 -6.29 -0.83 -15.51
N ASN A 61 -5.70 -0.66 -16.70
CA ASN A 61 -4.38 -0.07 -16.87
C ASN A 61 -4.43 1.42 -17.28
N VAL A 62 -5.62 1.98 -17.50
CA VAL A 62 -5.79 3.39 -17.90
C VAL A 62 -5.50 4.32 -16.73
N CYS A 63 -4.54 5.22 -16.88
CA CYS A 63 -4.07 6.07 -15.78
C CYS A 63 -3.65 7.47 -16.24
N VAL A 64 -3.93 8.48 -15.42
CA VAL A 64 -3.53 9.88 -15.67
C VAL A 64 -2.14 10.27 -15.13
N ASP A 65 -1.59 9.53 -14.16
CA ASP A 65 -0.41 9.95 -13.37
C ASP A 65 0.96 9.69 -14.05
N LYS A 66 1.04 8.73 -15.00
CA LYS A 66 2.25 8.44 -15.79
C LYS A 66 3.53 8.29 -14.95
N CYS A 67 3.50 7.46 -13.90
CA CYS A 67 4.66 7.27 -13.02
C CYS A 67 5.89 6.78 -13.80
N SER A 68 7.06 7.34 -13.51
CA SER A 68 8.32 6.98 -14.19
C SER A 68 8.82 5.57 -13.90
N PHE A 69 8.28 4.90 -12.89
CA PHE A 69 8.62 3.54 -12.46
C PHE A 69 7.52 2.51 -12.80
N CYS A 70 6.49 2.90 -13.54
CA CYS A 70 5.34 2.04 -13.82
C CYS A 70 5.32 1.61 -15.28
N ALA A 71 5.57 0.33 -15.55
CA ALA A 71 5.43 -0.26 -16.89
C ALA A 71 3.97 -0.58 -17.27
N PHE A 72 3.08 -0.61 -16.25
CA PHE A 72 1.71 -1.05 -16.40
C PHE A 72 0.78 0.00 -17.04
N TYR A 73 1.02 1.30 -16.77
CA TYR A 73 0.06 2.33 -17.15
C TYR A 73 -0.11 2.47 -18.66
N ARG A 74 -1.31 2.87 -19.08
CA ARG A 74 -1.60 3.39 -20.41
C ARG A 74 -2.31 4.75 -20.30
N PRO A 75 -1.94 5.74 -21.13
CA PRO A 75 -2.59 7.03 -21.11
C PRO A 75 -4.06 6.91 -21.54
N VAL A 76 -4.88 7.86 -21.09
CA VAL A 76 -6.30 7.94 -21.49
C VAL A 76 -6.39 8.03 -23.03
N GLY A 77 -7.17 7.13 -23.62
CA GLY A 77 -7.34 7.05 -25.08
C GLY A 77 -6.32 6.16 -25.79
N SER A 78 -5.40 5.51 -25.07
CA SER A 78 -4.53 4.48 -25.67
C SER A 78 -5.34 3.28 -26.15
N ASP A 79 -4.98 2.71 -27.31
CA ASP A 79 -5.57 1.47 -27.85
C ASP A 79 -5.20 0.24 -27.01
N GLU A 80 -4.14 0.31 -26.22
CA GLU A 80 -3.76 -0.73 -25.24
C GLU A 80 -4.47 -0.55 -23.88
N GLY A 81 -5.29 0.49 -23.73
CA GLY A 81 -6.04 0.78 -22.52
C GLY A 81 -7.24 -0.15 -22.34
N TYR A 82 -7.43 -0.72 -21.15
CA TYR A 82 -8.55 -1.61 -20.87
C TYR A 82 -9.25 -1.32 -19.54
N VAL A 83 -10.50 -1.78 -19.44
CA VAL A 83 -11.23 -2.02 -18.19
C VAL A 83 -11.73 -3.46 -18.28
N LEU A 84 -11.38 -4.32 -17.34
CA LEU A 84 -11.77 -5.72 -17.38
C LEU A 84 -13.29 -5.85 -17.24
N PRO A 85 -13.95 -6.69 -18.05
CA PRO A 85 -15.35 -7.05 -17.85
C PRO A 85 -15.48 -7.89 -16.57
N TYR A 86 -16.65 -7.86 -15.93
CA TYR A 86 -16.89 -8.57 -14.67
C TYR A 86 -16.65 -10.07 -14.82
N GLU A 87 -17.00 -10.64 -15.97
CA GLU A 87 -16.79 -12.06 -16.27
C GLU A 87 -15.31 -12.46 -16.25
N GLU A 88 -14.41 -11.54 -16.62
CA GLU A 88 -12.97 -11.82 -16.53
C GLU A 88 -12.47 -11.74 -15.09
N ILE A 89 -12.97 -10.78 -14.30
CA ILE A 89 -12.65 -10.68 -12.87
C ILE A 89 -13.16 -11.94 -12.15
N ASP A 90 -14.38 -12.38 -12.46
CA ASP A 90 -15.01 -13.58 -11.93
C ASP A 90 -14.17 -14.82 -12.21
N ARG A 91 -13.72 -15.03 -13.46
CA ARG A 91 -12.84 -16.16 -13.80
C ARG A 91 -11.57 -16.19 -12.96
N LYS A 92 -10.92 -15.03 -12.75
CA LYS A 92 -9.70 -14.94 -11.93
C LYS A 92 -9.97 -15.27 -10.46
N ILE A 93 -11.17 -14.99 -9.96
CA ILE A 93 -11.60 -15.32 -8.59
C ILE A 93 -11.99 -16.80 -8.48
N GLU A 94 -12.64 -17.37 -9.49
CA GLU A 94 -12.95 -18.79 -9.56
C GLU A 94 -11.65 -19.63 -9.57
N GLU A 95 -10.63 -19.20 -10.35
CA GLU A 95 -9.28 -19.76 -10.30
C GLU A 95 -8.66 -19.69 -8.90
N LEU A 96 -8.81 -18.57 -8.20
CA LEU A 96 -8.31 -18.38 -6.83
C LEU A 96 -8.99 -19.33 -5.85
N ILE A 97 -10.32 -19.47 -5.93
CA ILE A 97 -11.11 -20.34 -5.05
C ILE A 97 -10.73 -21.81 -5.26
N ASN A 98 -10.48 -22.21 -6.51
CA ASN A 98 -9.99 -23.56 -6.83
C ASN A 98 -8.62 -23.88 -6.21
N LEU A 99 -7.86 -22.84 -5.82
CA LEU A 99 -6.59 -22.93 -5.09
C LEU A 99 -6.75 -22.62 -3.60
N GLU A 100 -7.98 -22.67 -3.07
CA GLU A 100 -8.31 -22.38 -1.66
C GLU A 100 -7.94 -20.96 -1.21
N GLY A 101 -7.86 -20.02 -2.17
CA GLY A 101 -7.58 -18.63 -1.89
C GLY A 101 -8.78 -17.86 -1.33
N ILE A 102 -8.47 -16.88 -0.48
CA ILE A 102 -9.46 -16.20 0.37
C ILE A 102 -9.49 -14.69 0.17
N GLN A 103 -8.54 -14.12 -0.59
CA GLN A 103 -8.39 -12.68 -0.73
C GLN A 103 -8.03 -12.31 -2.16
N ILE A 104 -8.58 -11.21 -2.65
CA ILE A 104 -8.03 -10.52 -3.83
C ILE A 104 -7.31 -9.25 -3.42
N LEU A 105 -6.18 -9.00 -4.08
CA LEU A 105 -5.51 -7.71 -4.12
C LEU A 105 -5.84 -7.06 -5.46
N MET A 106 -6.79 -6.11 -5.48
CA MET A 106 -7.29 -5.52 -6.73
C MET A 106 -6.99 -4.02 -6.82
N GLN A 107 -6.22 -3.63 -7.83
CA GLN A 107 -5.69 -2.27 -8.00
C GLN A 107 -5.55 -1.90 -9.47
N GLY A 108 -5.76 -0.65 -9.83
CA GLY A 108 -5.76 -0.20 -11.21
C GLY A 108 -5.13 1.17 -11.41
N GLY A 109 -5.21 1.66 -12.64
CA GLY A 109 -4.86 3.02 -12.97
C GLY A 109 -5.89 4.04 -12.49
N LEU A 110 -5.47 5.30 -12.36
CA LEU A 110 -6.33 6.45 -12.07
C LEU A 110 -7.17 6.80 -13.31
N ASN A 111 -8.23 6.03 -13.55
CA ASN A 111 -9.06 6.11 -14.76
C ASN A 111 -10.20 7.13 -14.59
N PRO A 112 -10.25 8.23 -15.36
CA PRO A 112 -11.25 9.30 -15.20
C PRO A 112 -12.68 8.86 -15.54
N LYS A 113 -12.86 7.75 -16.26
CA LYS A 113 -14.19 7.23 -16.60
C LYS A 113 -14.80 6.39 -15.48
N LEU A 114 -13.99 5.92 -14.52
CA LEU A 114 -14.45 5.08 -13.41
C LEU A 114 -14.69 5.95 -12.18
N LYS A 115 -15.94 6.34 -11.98
CA LYS A 115 -16.40 7.07 -10.78
C LYS A 115 -16.85 6.09 -9.70
N ILE A 116 -17.19 6.61 -8.53
CA ILE A 116 -17.63 5.84 -7.35
C ILE A 116 -18.66 4.74 -7.68
N GLY A 117 -19.65 5.02 -8.55
CA GLY A 117 -20.70 4.06 -8.91
C GLY A 117 -20.17 2.76 -9.52
N TYR A 118 -19.13 2.84 -10.36
CA TYR A 118 -18.50 1.65 -10.95
C TYR A 118 -17.94 0.71 -9.87
N TYR A 119 -17.29 1.29 -8.85
CA TYR A 119 -16.70 0.51 -7.76
C TYR A 119 -17.78 -0.04 -6.82
N GLU A 120 -18.86 0.71 -6.58
CA GLU A 120 -20.00 0.20 -5.82
C GLU A 120 -20.69 -0.98 -6.51
N ASP A 121 -20.90 -0.88 -7.82
CA ASP A 121 -21.46 -1.97 -8.64
C ASP A 121 -20.53 -3.19 -8.62
N LEU A 122 -19.23 -2.98 -8.83
CA LEU A 122 -18.23 -4.05 -8.84
C LEU A 122 -18.17 -4.74 -7.48
N PHE A 123 -18.08 -4.00 -6.37
CA PHE A 123 -17.96 -4.61 -5.03
C PHE A 123 -19.23 -5.35 -4.63
N ARG A 124 -20.41 -4.81 -4.95
CA ARG A 124 -21.68 -5.52 -4.71
C ARG A 124 -21.79 -6.79 -5.54
N HIS A 125 -21.39 -6.75 -6.81
CA HIS A 125 -21.32 -7.93 -7.67
C HIS A 125 -20.41 -9.00 -7.06
N LEU A 126 -19.18 -8.61 -6.69
CA LEU A 126 -18.20 -9.53 -6.09
C LEU A 126 -18.68 -10.10 -4.76
N LYS A 127 -19.26 -9.30 -3.86
CA LYS A 127 -19.80 -9.79 -2.59
C LYS A 127 -21.04 -10.66 -2.76
N SER A 128 -21.85 -10.42 -3.80
CA SER A 128 -22.99 -11.27 -4.11
C SER A 128 -22.56 -12.63 -4.67
N LYS A 129 -21.55 -12.66 -5.55
CA LYS A 129 -21.12 -13.90 -6.22
C LYS A 129 -20.09 -14.68 -5.41
N PHE A 130 -19.20 -14.00 -4.69
CA PHE A 130 -18.09 -14.57 -3.92
C PHE A 130 -18.05 -13.98 -2.49
N PRO A 131 -19.09 -14.20 -1.67
CA PRO A 131 -19.18 -13.62 -0.33
C PRO A 131 -18.03 -14.01 0.61
N GLN A 132 -17.35 -15.13 0.34
CA GLN A 132 -16.20 -15.61 1.11
C GLN A 132 -14.90 -14.86 0.81
N ILE A 133 -14.82 -14.11 -0.30
CA ILE A 133 -13.59 -13.44 -0.73
C ILE A 133 -13.45 -12.10 0.00
N TRP A 134 -12.28 -11.92 0.60
CA TRP A 134 -11.85 -10.67 1.20
C TRP A 134 -11.37 -9.69 0.13
N LEU A 135 -11.99 -8.50 0.08
CA LEU A 135 -11.66 -7.42 -0.83
C LEU A 135 -10.60 -6.52 -0.18
N HIS A 136 -9.33 -6.83 -0.44
CA HIS A 136 -8.19 -5.95 -0.15
C HIS A 136 -7.87 -5.10 -1.37
N VAL A 137 -8.60 -4.01 -1.57
CA VAL A 137 -8.69 -3.36 -2.90
C VAL A 137 -8.53 -1.85 -2.84
N LEU A 138 -8.09 -1.27 -3.96
CA LEU A 138 -7.78 0.15 -4.17
C LEU A 138 -6.60 0.67 -3.34
N SER A 139 -5.72 1.42 -3.98
CA SER A 139 -4.67 2.18 -3.28
C SER A 139 -5.20 3.52 -2.73
N ALA A 140 -4.47 4.14 -1.81
CA ALA A 140 -4.81 5.48 -1.34
C ALA A 140 -4.89 6.53 -2.46
N PRO A 141 -3.99 6.56 -3.47
CA PRO A 141 -4.18 7.42 -4.64
C PRO A 141 -5.43 7.13 -5.46
N GLU A 142 -5.85 5.86 -5.59
CA GLU A 142 -7.11 5.53 -6.26
C GLU A 142 -8.29 6.10 -5.47
N ILE A 143 -8.33 5.93 -4.15
CA ILE A 143 -9.41 6.46 -3.31
C ILE A 143 -9.47 8.00 -3.37
N ASP A 144 -8.33 8.69 -3.26
CA ASP A 144 -8.25 10.16 -3.42
C ASP A 144 -8.74 10.60 -4.80
N TYR A 145 -8.36 9.88 -5.85
CA TYR A 145 -8.78 10.19 -7.21
C TYR A 145 -10.28 9.91 -7.44
N ILE A 146 -10.82 8.80 -6.93
CA ILE A 146 -12.24 8.46 -6.98
C ILE A 146 -13.07 9.54 -6.31
N ALA A 147 -12.64 9.99 -5.12
CA ALA A 147 -13.27 11.09 -4.39
C ALA A 147 -13.31 12.35 -5.27
N LYS A 148 -12.16 12.73 -5.85
CA LYS A 148 -12.05 13.90 -6.74
C LYS A 148 -12.95 13.81 -7.98
N VAL A 149 -12.95 12.71 -8.74
CA VAL A 149 -13.74 12.61 -9.99
C VAL A 149 -15.22 12.38 -9.75
N SER A 150 -15.59 12.02 -8.52
CA SER A 150 -16.97 11.83 -8.09
C SER A 150 -17.53 13.02 -7.30
N ASP A 151 -16.74 14.08 -7.10
CA ASP A 151 -17.10 15.25 -6.29
C ASP A 151 -17.53 14.88 -4.85
N LEU A 152 -16.73 14.03 -4.21
CA LEU A 152 -16.96 13.54 -2.85
C LEU A 152 -15.75 13.85 -1.96
N SER A 153 -15.97 13.88 -0.66
CA SER A 153 -14.88 13.75 0.31
C SER A 153 -14.32 12.31 0.33
N VAL A 154 -13.10 12.16 0.84
CA VAL A 154 -12.48 10.84 1.09
C VAL A 154 -13.32 10.01 2.06
N GLU A 155 -13.90 10.65 3.09
CA GLU A 155 -14.74 9.97 4.08
C GLU A 155 -16.03 9.43 3.46
N GLU A 156 -16.75 10.24 2.68
CA GLU A 156 -17.96 9.80 1.97
C GLU A 156 -17.65 8.68 0.97
N THR A 157 -16.53 8.80 0.25
CA THR A 157 -16.06 7.78 -0.69
C THR A 157 -15.82 6.46 0.02
N LEU A 158 -15.09 6.46 1.14
CA LEU A 158 -14.81 5.26 1.92
C LEU A 158 -16.06 4.65 2.56
N ILE A 159 -17.00 5.47 3.06
CA ILE A 159 -18.29 4.99 3.57
C ILE A 159 -19.03 4.23 2.48
N ARG A 160 -19.15 4.82 1.28
CA ARG A 160 -19.83 4.21 0.14
C ARG A 160 -19.18 2.90 -0.31
N LEU A 161 -17.84 2.88 -0.44
CA LEU A 161 -17.09 1.68 -0.79
C LEU A 161 -17.24 0.58 0.27
N LYS A 162 -17.19 0.93 1.56
CA LYS A 162 -17.42 0.00 2.68
C LYS A 162 -18.83 -0.58 2.64
N THR A 163 -19.85 0.25 2.44
CA THR A 163 -21.25 -0.19 2.29
C THR A 163 -21.41 -1.13 1.10
N ALA A 164 -20.67 -0.91 0.01
CA ALA A 164 -20.71 -1.77 -1.17
C ALA A 164 -19.95 -3.11 -1.01
N GLY A 165 -19.06 -3.23 -0.02
CA GLY A 165 -18.37 -4.48 0.28
C GLY A 165 -16.85 -4.40 0.49
N LEU A 166 -16.24 -3.22 0.51
CA LEU A 166 -14.81 -3.06 0.81
C LEU A 166 -14.48 -3.59 2.21
N ASP A 167 -13.53 -4.53 2.33
CA ASP A 167 -13.10 -5.07 3.62
C ASP A 167 -11.83 -4.39 4.16
N SER A 168 -10.87 -4.06 3.29
CA SER A 168 -9.60 -3.41 3.68
C SER A 168 -8.90 -2.74 2.50
N VAL A 169 -7.93 -1.87 2.79
CA VAL A 169 -7.21 -1.07 1.77
C VAL A 169 -5.71 -1.41 1.76
N PRO A 170 -5.12 -1.79 0.62
CA PRO A 170 -3.67 -1.99 0.49
C PRO A 170 -2.87 -0.70 0.63
N GLY A 171 -1.66 -0.83 1.17
CA GLY A 171 -0.72 0.27 1.38
C GLY A 171 0.01 0.78 0.15
N ALA A 172 -0.46 0.44 -1.05
CA ALA A 172 0.20 0.84 -2.29
C ALA A 172 0.08 2.35 -2.54
N GLY A 173 0.92 2.87 -3.44
CA GLY A 173 0.95 4.30 -3.76
C GLY A 173 1.69 5.16 -2.74
N ALA A 174 2.26 4.53 -1.71
CA ALA A 174 3.12 5.18 -0.73
C ALA A 174 4.49 5.50 -1.31
N GLU A 175 5.08 4.58 -2.07
CA GLU A 175 6.46 4.60 -2.56
C GLU A 175 7.45 5.05 -1.47
N ILE A 176 7.78 6.35 -1.45
CA ILE A 176 8.40 7.05 -0.32
C ILE A 176 7.49 8.22 0.06
N LEU A 177 7.21 8.37 1.36
CA LEU A 177 6.28 9.37 1.89
C LEU A 177 7.05 10.68 2.16
N VAL A 178 7.72 11.18 1.13
CA VAL A 178 8.47 12.44 1.12
C VAL A 178 8.22 13.11 -0.23
N ASP A 179 7.63 14.31 -0.22
CA ASP A 179 7.08 14.92 -1.44
C ASP A 179 8.14 15.25 -2.51
N ARG A 180 9.39 15.49 -2.10
CA ARG A 180 10.53 15.59 -3.03
C ARG A 180 10.66 14.33 -3.87
N VAL A 181 10.70 13.16 -3.22
CA VAL A 181 10.81 11.85 -3.89
C VAL A 181 9.58 11.60 -4.72
N ARG A 182 8.37 11.81 -4.16
CA ARG A 182 7.10 11.61 -4.88
C ARG A 182 7.10 12.41 -6.17
N THR A 183 7.36 13.71 -6.12
CA THR A 183 7.40 14.61 -7.28
C THR A 183 8.42 14.19 -8.34
N ALA A 184 9.56 13.61 -7.91
CA ALA A 184 10.60 13.13 -8.81
C ALA A 184 10.15 11.89 -9.61
N ILE A 185 9.31 11.03 -9.02
CA ILE A 185 8.93 9.74 -9.61
C ILE A 185 7.48 9.70 -10.16
N SER A 186 6.59 10.55 -9.64
CA SER A 186 5.15 10.59 -9.91
C SER A 186 4.57 11.99 -9.65
N ARG A 187 3.87 12.59 -10.61
CA ARG A 187 3.37 13.98 -10.48
C ARG A 187 1.85 14.11 -10.37
N GLY A 188 1.10 13.09 -10.75
CA GLY A 188 -0.36 13.04 -10.72
C GLY A 188 -0.96 12.26 -9.54
N LYS A 189 -0.15 11.49 -8.80
CA LYS A 189 -0.55 10.84 -7.54
C LYS A 189 -0.77 11.88 -6.43
N CYS A 190 -1.53 11.48 -5.41
CA CYS A 190 -1.71 12.29 -4.22
C CYS A 190 -0.36 12.56 -3.50
N ASP A 191 -0.25 13.63 -2.74
CA ASP A 191 0.94 13.92 -1.92
C ASP A 191 0.99 13.04 -0.66
N THR A 192 2.02 13.23 0.16
CA THR A 192 2.21 12.48 1.41
C THR A 192 1.03 12.66 2.37
N ASP A 193 0.56 13.89 2.57
CA ASP A 193 -0.49 14.20 3.54
C ASP A 193 -1.82 13.59 3.12
N LYS A 194 -2.14 13.61 1.83
CA LYS A 194 -3.33 12.93 1.31
C LYS A 194 -3.25 11.41 1.45
N TRP A 195 -2.09 10.81 1.19
CA TRP A 195 -1.90 9.38 1.42
C TRP A 195 -2.17 9.04 2.89
N LEU A 196 -1.57 9.78 3.82
CA LEU A 196 -1.78 9.61 5.26
C LEU A 196 -3.24 9.84 5.66
N ASN A 197 -3.89 10.86 5.10
CA ASN A 197 -5.29 11.18 5.37
C ASN A 197 -6.24 10.06 4.93
N VAL A 198 -6.01 9.43 3.77
CA VAL A 198 -6.84 8.29 3.32
C VAL A 198 -6.74 7.13 4.32
N HIS A 199 -5.53 6.75 4.73
CA HIS A 199 -5.33 5.67 5.71
C HIS A 199 -5.88 6.04 7.09
N ALA A 200 -5.68 7.27 7.56
CA ALA A 200 -6.29 7.77 8.80
C ALA A 200 -7.82 7.68 8.76
N THR A 201 -8.43 8.06 7.63
CA THR A 201 -9.88 7.99 7.43
C THR A 201 -10.36 6.54 7.39
N CYS A 202 -9.62 5.63 6.76
CA CYS A 202 -9.91 4.19 6.82
C CYS A 202 -9.96 3.71 8.27
N HIS A 203 -8.93 4.01 9.06
CA HIS A 203 -8.85 3.57 10.45
C HIS A 203 -9.96 4.15 11.32
N LYS A 204 -10.31 5.44 11.13
CA LYS A 204 -11.47 6.09 11.77
C LYS A 204 -12.77 5.34 11.47
N LEU A 205 -12.95 4.87 10.24
CA LEU A 205 -14.13 4.11 9.80
C LEU A 205 -14.04 2.62 10.15
N GLY A 206 -13.02 2.20 10.89
CA GLY A 206 -12.82 0.80 11.30
C GLY A 206 -12.31 -0.12 10.19
N ILE A 207 -11.86 0.43 9.07
CA ILE A 207 -11.24 -0.28 7.95
C ILE A 207 -9.75 -0.44 8.25
N THR A 208 -9.25 -1.67 8.25
CA THR A 208 -7.81 -1.92 8.40
C THR A 208 -7.08 -1.73 7.08
N THR A 209 -5.81 -1.37 7.15
CA THR A 209 -4.99 -1.14 5.96
C THR A 209 -3.61 -1.78 6.08
N THR A 210 -2.83 -1.79 5.01
CA THR A 210 -1.39 -2.10 5.05
C THR A 210 -0.59 -0.85 4.69
N ALA A 211 0.73 -0.88 4.89
CA ALA A 211 1.64 0.18 4.43
C ALA A 211 2.77 -0.45 3.61
N THR A 212 3.23 0.24 2.57
CA THR A 212 4.32 -0.25 1.70
C THR A 212 5.43 0.78 1.60
N MET A 213 6.64 0.33 1.25
CA MET A 213 7.76 1.19 0.89
C MET A 213 8.47 0.63 -0.32
N MET A 214 8.42 1.34 -1.45
CA MET A 214 9.30 1.06 -2.59
C MET A 214 10.66 1.70 -2.31
N TYR A 215 11.72 0.92 -2.29
CA TYR A 215 13.06 1.43 -2.00
C TYR A 215 14.08 1.01 -3.07
N GLY A 216 15.20 1.74 -3.12
CA GLY A 216 16.31 1.49 -4.04
C GLY A 216 16.22 2.31 -5.33
N HIS A 217 15.67 3.52 -5.28
CA HIS A 217 15.56 4.43 -6.42
C HIS A 217 16.17 5.81 -6.09
N VAL A 218 15.39 6.90 -6.13
CA VAL A 218 15.91 8.28 -6.03
C VAL A 218 15.93 8.82 -4.59
N GLU A 219 15.52 8.01 -3.62
CA GLU A 219 15.45 8.38 -2.21
C GLU A 219 16.78 8.23 -1.48
N THR A 220 16.99 9.08 -0.48
CA THR A 220 18.08 8.99 0.49
C THR A 220 17.74 8.04 1.63
N LEU A 221 18.74 7.64 2.43
CA LEU A 221 18.51 6.81 3.63
C LEU A 221 17.65 7.56 4.66
N GLU A 222 17.89 8.86 4.80
CA GLU A 222 17.14 9.77 5.67
C GLU A 222 15.66 9.78 5.31
N GLU A 223 15.31 9.80 4.02
CA GLU A 223 13.92 9.78 3.55
C GLU A 223 13.24 8.42 3.73
N ARG A 224 14.00 7.31 3.74
CA ARG A 224 13.46 6.01 4.16
C ARG A 224 13.09 6.02 5.63
N ILE A 225 13.91 6.64 6.49
CA ILE A 225 13.59 6.80 7.91
C ILE A 225 12.38 7.70 8.09
N GLU A 226 12.31 8.84 7.40
CA GLU A 226 11.15 9.74 7.44
C GLU A 226 9.85 9.03 7.07
N HIS A 227 9.88 8.23 6.00
CA HIS A 227 8.73 7.40 5.61
C HIS A 227 8.31 6.42 6.72
N LEU A 228 9.26 5.70 7.33
CA LEU A 228 8.98 4.77 8.42
C LEU A 228 8.39 5.48 9.65
N LEU A 229 8.88 6.68 9.97
CA LEU A 229 8.36 7.49 11.08
C LEU A 229 6.94 7.95 10.81
N LYS A 230 6.62 8.44 9.60
CA LYS A 230 5.25 8.85 9.24
C LYS A 230 4.23 7.71 9.38
N ILE A 231 4.57 6.51 8.92
CA ILE A 231 3.73 5.31 9.10
C ILE A 231 3.56 5.00 10.58
N ARG A 232 4.66 5.03 11.34
CA ARG A 232 4.67 4.71 12.76
C ARG A 232 3.84 5.69 13.59
N ASP A 233 3.92 6.99 13.29
CA ASP A 233 3.19 8.04 13.98
C ASP A 233 1.68 7.94 13.67
N LEU A 234 1.32 7.68 12.41
CA LEU A 234 -0.07 7.43 12.03
C LEU A 234 -0.61 6.15 12.69
N GLN A 235 0.21 5.09 12.80
CA GLN A 235 -0.18 3.86 13.48
C GLN A 235 -0.51 4.11 14.95
N ASP A 236 0.36 4.81 15.68
CA ASP A 236 0.13 5.13 17.09
C ASP A 236 -1.15 5.96 17.27
N ALA A 237 -1.31 7.01 16.44
CA ALA A 237 -2.50 7.85 16.49
C ALA A 237 -3.78 7.06 16.22
N SER A 238 -3.75 6.15 15.24
CA SER A 238 -4.92 5.35 14.85
C SER A 238 -5.27 4.30 15.89
N LEU A 239 -4.28 3.60 16.45
CA LEU A 239 -4.50 2.64 17.53
C LEU A 239 -5.03 3.33 18.79
N SER A 240 -4.48 4.48 19.17
CA SER A 240 -4.91 5.22 20.34
C SER A 240 -6.34 5.77 20.21
N LYS A 241 -6.72 6.26 19.02
CA LYS A 241 -8.03 6.89 18.79
C LYS A 241 -9.13 5.89 18.42
N TYR A 242 -8.80 4.84 17.66
CA TYR A 242 -9.79 3.99 16.99
C TYR A 242 -9.59 2.49 17.24
N GLY A 243 -8.47 2.06 17.82
CA GLY A 243 -8.14 0.65 18.01
C GLY A 243 -7.94 -0.12 16.69
N LYS A 244 -7.81 0.59 15.56
CA LYS A 244 -7.60 0.06 14.22
C LYS A 244 -6.44 0.80 13.56
N GLY A 245 -5.74 0.12 12.65
CA GLY A 245 -4.53 0.65 12.05
C GLY A 245 -4.01 -0.24 10.92
N PHE A 246 -2.74 -0.05 10.60
CA PHE A 246 -1.97 -0.89 9.72
C PHE A 246 -1.80 -2.30 10.32
N THR A 247 -1.97 -3.33 9.48
CA THR A 247 -1.81 -4.74 9.85
C THR A 247 -0.45 -5.31 9.44
N ALA A 248 0.15 -4.75 8.38
CA ALA A 248 1.45 -5.15 7.86
C ALA A 248 2.21 -3.95 7.27
N PHE A 249 3.54 -4.04 7.32
CA PHE A 249 4.46 -3.17 6.58
C PHE A 249 5.22 -4.02 5.57
N ILE A 250 5.21 -3.62 4.30
CA ILE A 250 5.71 -4.42 3.17
C ILE A 250 6.73 -3.59 2.39
N PRO A 251 8.04 -3.77 2.67
CA PRO A 251 9.09 -3.17 1.87
C PRO A 251 9.31 -3.99 0.60
N TRP A 252 9.47 -3.32 -0.54
CA TRP A 252 9.79 -3.96 -1.81
C TRP A 252 10.79 -3.14 -2.60
N ASN A 253 11.69 -3.82 -3.31
CA ASN A 253 12.74 -3.16 -4.08
C ASN A 253 12.18 -2.65 -5.42
N PHE A 254 12.67 -1.49 -5.85
CA PHE A 254 12.44 -0.98 -7.20
C PHE A 254 12.90 -1.99 -8.26
N GLN A 255 12.13 -2.09 -9.34
CA GLN A 255 12.40 -2.94 -10.49
C GLN A 255 12.74 -2.03 -11.69
N PRO A 256 14.00 -2.00 -12.16
CA PRO A 256 14.46 -1.03 -13.16
C PRO A 256 14.07 -1.38 -14.61
N ASP A 257 13.65 -2.62 -14.86
CA ASP A 257 13.39 -3.08 -16.22
C ASP A 257 12.10 -2.45 -16.80
N ASN A 258 12.15 -2.11 -18.09
CA ASN A 258 11.01 -1.60 -18.86
C ASN A 258 10.34 -0.32 -18.32
N VAL A 259 11.07 0.50 -17.56
CA VAL A 259 10.53 1.74 -16.98
C VAL A 259 11.44 2.94 -17.20
N PRO A 260 10.90 4.15 -17.46
CA PRO A 260 11.70 5.35 -17.69
C PRO A 260 12.70 5.69 -16.58
N LEU A 261 12.41 5.34 -15.33
CA LEU A 261 13.29 5.61 -14.19
C LEU A 261 14.53 4.71 -14.21
N GLY A 262 14.40 3.47 -14.67
CA GLY A 262 15.49 2.49 -14.72
C GLY A 262 16.40 2.66 -15.94
N THR A 263 15.95 3.39 -16.96
CA THR A 263 16.74 3.69 -18.17
C THR A 263 17.48 5.02 -18.13
N ARG A 264 17.37 5.80 -17.04
CA ARG A 264 18.18 7.01 -16.86
C ARG A 264 19.61 6.57 -16.56
N GLU A 265 20.52 6.79 -17.51
CA GLU A 265 21.95 6.75 -17.23
C GLU A 265 22.26 7.76 -16.11
N ASN A 266 23.05 7.32 -15.11
CA ASN A 266 23.55 8.18 -14.03
C ASN A 266 24.45 9.29 -14.56
#